data_AF-A0A6V6YYU7-F1
#
_entry.id   AF-A0A6V6YYU7-F1
#
_cell.length_a   1.000
_cell.length_b   1.000
_cell.length_c   1.000
_cell.angle_alpha   90.00
_cell.angle_beta   90.00
_cell.angle_gamma   90.00
#
_symmetry.space_group_name_H-M   'P 1'
#
loop_
_entity.id
_entity.type
_entity.pdbx_description
1 polymer ?
#
loop_
_entity_poly.entity_id
_entity_poly.type
_entity_poly.pdbx_seq_one_letter_code
_entity_poly.pdbx_strand_id
1 'polypeptide(L)'
;MKKLLFLCSVLCMFFTITTSAQSAKSMLYKGTIDGKTAITFYIKEEENPCIGGLMHTSMYRYDKSEKWIQLDITQNKKNKNQFVLVEHEFSGVMILKKEGLNFNGIWISPDSKKQLKVTLKEVRMTKKETESYEDKMEKVNYENNDC
;
A
#
# COMPACT_ATOMS: atom_id res chain seq x y z
N MET A 1 19.45 5.10 -54.42
CA MET A 1 18.43 5.74 -53.54
C MET A 1 17.49 4.73 -52.86
N LYS A 2 16.89 3.76 -53.57
CA LYS A 2 15.99 2.74 -52.96
C LYS A 2 16.62 1.87 -51.84
N LYS A 3 17.91 1.54 -51.95
CA LYS A 3 18.63 0.76 -50.90
C LYS A 3 18.91 1.54 -49.61
N LEU A 4 19.01 2.87 -49.68
CA LEU A 4 19.25 3.74 -48.52
C LEU A 4 17.95 3.98 -47.73
N LEU A 5 16.81 4.06 -48.43
CA LEU A 5 15.47 4.09 -47.85
C LEU A 5 15.13 2.79 -47.09
N PHE A 6 15.56 1.64 -47.59
CA PHE A 6 15.34 0.35 -46.92
C PHE A 6 16.17 0.23 -45.63
N LEU A 7 17.37 0.81 -45.59
CA LEU A 7 18.24 0.79 -44.42
C LEU A 7 17.70 1.67 -43.27
N CYS A 8 17.10 2.82 -43.58
CA CYS A 8 16.40 3.65 -42.58
C CYS A 8 15.13 2.98 -42.03
N SER A 9 14.40 2.23 -42.87
CA SER A 9 13.18 1.55 -42.46
C SER A 9 13.43 0.40 -41.47
N VAL A 10 14.58 -0.27 -41.55
CA VAL A 10 14.95 -1.36 -40.63
C VAL A 10 15.52 -0.82 -39.31
N LEU A 11 16.17 0.35 -39.33
CA LEU A 11 16.75 0.95 -38.12
C LEU A 11 15.68 1.50 -37.16
N CYS A 12 14.53 1.93 -37.67
CA CYS A 12 13.43 2.44 -36.83
C CYS A 12 12.66 1.34 -36.07
N MET A 13 12.78 0.06 -36.43
CA MET A 13 12.09 -1.04 -35.73
C MET A 13 12.71 -1.42 -34.37
N PHE A 14 13.89 -0.90 -34.03
CA PHE A 14 14.57 -1.22 -32.77
C PHE A 14 14.26 -0.25 -31.61
N PHE A 15 13.51 0.83 -31.85
CA PHE A 15 12.96 1.65 -30.78
C PHE A 15 11.67 1.01 -30.24
N THR A 16 11.81 -0.14 -29.57
CA THR A 16 10.77 -0.59 -28.64
C THR A 16 10.78 0.39 -27.49
N ILE A 17 9.80 1.29 -27.49
CA ILE A 17 9.52 2.18 -26.37
C ILE A 17 9.15 1.26 -25.22
N THR A 18 10.05 1.07 -24.25
CA THR A 18 9.71 0.43 -22.98
C THR A 18 8.78 1.38 -22.24
N THR A 19 7.48 1.29 -22.55
CA THR A 19 6.46 1.95 -21.75
C THR A 19 6.52 1.32 -20.37
N SER A 20 7.22 1.99 -19.45
CA SER A 20 7.17 1.63 -18.04
C SER A 20 5.77 1.98 -17.59
N ALA A 21 4.87 1.00 -17.56
CA ALA A 21 3.65 1.14 -16.79
C ALA A 21 4.10 1.53 -15.37
N GLN A 22 3.63 2.66 -14.85
CA GLN A 22 3.96 3.11 -13.49
C GLN A 22 3.65 1.97 -12.54
N SER A 23 4.71 1.30 -12.06
CA SER A 23 4.53 0.05 -11.34
C SER A 23 4.08 0.39 -9.93
N ALA A 24 2.86 -0.02 -9.59
CA ALA A 24 2.42 -0.03 -8.21
C ALA A 24 3.42 -0.80 -7.35
N LYS A 25 3.69 -0.30 -6.15
CA LYS A 25 4.59 -0.90 -5.18
C LYS A 25 3.80 -1.43 -3.99
N SER A 26 3.78 -2.74 -3.86
CA SER A 26 3.10 -3.46 -2.79
C SER A 26 4.11 -3.85 -1.70
N MET A 27 3.78 -3.57 -0.44
CA MET A 27 4.63 -3.85 0.72
C MET A 27 3.82 -4.52 1.83
N LEU A 28 4.44 -5.48 2.52
CA LEU A 28 3.83 -6.19 3.64
C LEU A 28 4.65 -5.94 4.90
N TYR A 29 3.94 -5.76 6.00
CA TYR A 29 4.49 -5.53 7.31
C TYR A 29 3.87 -6.49 8.32
N LYS A 30 4.68 -6.96 9.26
CA LYS A 30 4.23 -7.74 10.41
C LYS A 30 4.71 -7.11 11.69
N GLY A 31 3.91 -7.21 12.74
CA GLY A 31 4.25 -6.58 14.00
C GLY A 31 3.16 -6.73 15.05
N THR A 32 3.07 -5.75 15.95
CA THR A 32 2.18 -5.84 17.10
C THR A 32 1.54 -4.50 17.47
N ILE A 33 0.33 -4.58 18.01
CA ILE A 33 -0.31 -3.55 18.84
C ILE A 33 -0.09 -3.92 20.32
N ASP A 34 0.31 -2.94 21.15
CA ASP A 34 0.63 -3.10 22.58
C ASP A 34 1.74 -4.14 22.88
N GLY A 35 2.57 -4.48 21.89
CA GLY A 35 3.60 -5.51 22.04
C GLY A 35 3.07 -6.96 22.16
N LYS A 36 1.74 -7.16 22.09
CA LYS A 36 1.10 -8.46 22.35
C LYS A 36 0.22 -8.91 21.19
N THR A 37 -0.56 -8.00 20.64
CA THR A 37 -1.56 -8.32 19.64
C THR A 37 -0.90 -8.30 18.27
N ALA A 38 -0.58 -9.48 17.74
CA ALA A 38 0.07 -9.62 16.44
C ALA A 38 -0.86 -9.17 15.30
N ILE A 39 -0.30 -8.42 14.36
CA ILE A 39 -1.00 -7.89 13.19
C ILE A 39 -0.17 -8.05 11.92
N THR A 40 -0.87 -8.19 10.81
CA THR A 40 -0.34 -8.14 9.45
C THR A 40 -0.92 -6.91 8.75
N PHE A 41 -0.08 -6.05 8.19
CA PHE A 41 -0.44 -4.80 7.53
C PHE A 41 0.08 -4.80 6.09
N TYR A 42 -0.79 -4.59 5.13
CA TYR A 42 -0.47 -4.56 3.70
C TYR A 42 -0.82 -3.18 3.14
N ILE A 43 0.12 -2.59 2.39
CA ILE A 43 -0.03 -1.27 1.76
C ILE A 43 0.47 -1.33 0.32
N LYS A 44 -0.32 -0.75 -0.58
CA LYS A 44 0.01 -0.54 -1.99
C LYS A 44 0.16 0.95 -2.24
N GLU A 45 1.27 1.32 -2.86
CA GLU A 45 1.57 2.67 -3.32
C GLU A 45 1.48 2.70 -4.84
N GLU A 46 0.72 3.63 -5.39
CA GLU A 46 0.58 3.82 -6.84
C GLU A 46 0.47 5.30 -7.18
N GLU A 47 0.73 5.66 -8.43
CA GLU A 47 0.55 7.05 -8.85
C GLU A 47 -0.93 7.40 -8.91
N ASN A 48 -1.27 8.57 -8.38
CA ASN A 48 -2.62 9.09 -8.41
C ASN A 48 -2.93 9.60 -9.83
N PRO A 49 -3.88 8.99 -10.55
CA PRO A 49 -4.15 9.32 -11.96
C PRO A 49 -4.83 10.68 -12.15
N CYS A 50 -5.41 11.26 -11.09
CA CYS A 50 -6.21 12.48 -11.18
C CYS A 50 -5.42 13.74 -10.83
N ILE A 51 -4.71 13.71 -9.70
CA ILE A 51 -4.12 14.91 -9.07
C ILE A 51 -2.59 14.91 -9.14
N GLY A 52 -1.99 13.83 -9.64
CA GLY A 52 -0.56 13.58 -9.56
C GLY A 52 -0.10 13.27 -8.13
N GLY A 53 1.09 12.69 -7.99
CA GLY A 53 1.64 12.23 -6.71
C GLY A 53 1.27 10.78 -6.39
N LEU A 54 1.53 10.34 -5.15
CA LEU A 54 1.33 8.96 -4.74
C LEU A 54 0.00 8.81 -3.98
N MET A 55 -0.78 7.82 -4.38
CA MET A 55 -1.93 7.31 -3.65
C MET A 55 -1.53 6.05 -2.88
N HIS A 56 -2.15 5.85 -1.72
CA HIS A 56 -1.94 4.65 -0.92
C HIS A 56 -3.27 3.98 -0.62
N THR A 57 -3.34 2.68 -0.84
CA THR A 57 -4.44 1.82 -0.39
C THR A 57 -3.86 0.80 0.58
N SER A 58 -4.58 0.52 1.67
CA SER A 58 -4.07 -0.40 2.69
C SER A 58 -5.19 -1.10 3.44
N MET A 59 -4.82 -2.23 4.01
CA MET A 59 -5.65 -3.01 4.92
C MET A 59 -4.75 -3.66 5.94
N TYR A 60 -5.32 -4.03 7.08
CA TYR A 60 -4.62 -4.82 8.07
C TYR A 60 -5.53 -5.87 8.68
N ARG A 61 -4.95 -6.86 9.33
CA ARG A 61 -5.68 -7.83 10.13
C ARG A 61 -4.97 -8.11 11.43
N TYR A 62 -5.75 -8.54 12.41
CA TYR A 62 -5.26 -9.27 13.57
C TYR A 62 -4.89 -10.68 13.15
N ASP A 63 -3.70 -11.18 13.48
CA ASP A 63 -3.24 -12.49 13.00
C ASP A 63 -4.10 -13.66 13.52
N LYS A 64 -4.85 -13.44 14.61
CA LYS A 64 -5.84 -14.41 15.15
C LYS A 64 -7.20 -14.34 14.45
N SER A 65 -7.36 -13.44 13.46
CA SER A 65 -8.58 -13.21 12.71
C SER A 65 -8.30 -13.36 11.21
N GLU A 66 -9.28 -13.89 10.49
CA GLU A 66 -9.25 -13.93 9.02
C GLU A 66 -9.87 -12.67 8.40
N LYS A 67 -10.51 -11.82 9.22
CA LYS A 67 -11.13 -10.57 8.76
C LYS A 67 -10.07 -9.48 8.56
N TRP A 68 -10.04 -8.92 7.36
CA TRP A 68 -9.25 -7.75 7.01
C TRP A 68 -10.06 -6.48 7.25
N ILE A 69 -9.36 -5.43 7.68
CA ILE A 69 -9.90 -4.11 7.95
C ILE A 69 -9.29 -3.17 6.93
N GLN A 70 -10.12 -2.60 6.06
CA GLN A 70 -9.71 -1.54 5.13
C GLN A 70 -9.37 -0.27 5.90
N LEU A 71 -8.42 0.48 5.36
CA LEU A 71 -7.94 1.71 5.96
C LEU A 71 -8.04 2.86 4.97
N ASP A 72 -8.66 3.95 5.43
CA ASP A 72 -8.62 5.25 4.76
C ASP A 72 -7.32 5.96 5.16
N ILE A 73 -6.42 6.16 4.20
CA ILE A 73 -5.06 6.64 4.46
C ILE A 73 -4.92 8.09 4.02
N THR A 74 -4.29 8.89 4.87
CA THR A 74 -3.76 10.19 4.47
C THR A 74 -2.28 10.30 4.85
N GLN A 75 -1.44 10.57 3.85
CA GLN A 75 -0.03 10.90 4.05
C GLN A 75 0.12 12.39 4.38
N ASN A 76 0.98 12.71 5.35
CA ASN A 76 1.28 14.09 5.69
C ASN A 76 2.10 14.75 4.58
N LYS A 77 1.57 15.84 4.01
CA LYS A 77 2.21 16.60 2.92
C LYS A 77 3.55 17.24 3.32
N LYS A 78 3.72 17.65 4.57
CA LYS A 78 4.97 18.26 5.08
C LYS A 78 6.02 17.22 5.44
N ASN A 79 5.59 16.05 5.92
CA ASN A 79 6.48 14.95 6.28
C ASN A 79 5.94 13.65 5.69
N LYS A 80 6.43 13.28 4.50
CA LYS A 80 5.96 12.10 3.75
C LYS A 80 6.16 10.77 4.49
N ASN A 81 6.94 10.74 5.57
CA ASN A 81 7.07 9.55 6.40
C ASN A 81 5.94 9.39 7.42
N GLN A 82 5.01 10.34 7.54
CA GLN A 82 3.91 10.28 8.51
C GLN A 82 2.59 10.01 7.81
N PHE A 83 1.80 9.14 8.42
CA PHE A 83 0.53 8.65 7.91
C PHE A 83 -0.50 8.64 9.03
N VAL A 84 -1.73 9.01 8.69
CA VAL A 84 -2.92 8.65 9.48
C VAL A 84 -3.71 7.62 8.67
N LEU A 85 -4.14 6.55 9.34
CA LEU A 85 -4.88 5.45 8.75
C LEU A 85 -6.12 5.24 9.61
N VAL A 86 -7.30 5.53 9.07
CA VAL A 86 -8.58 5.39 9.76
C VAL A 86 -9.19 4.06 9.36
N GLU A 87 -9.61 3.26 10.32
CA GLU A 87 -10.35 2.02 10.04
C GLU A 87 -11.69 2.35 9.39
N HIS A 88 -12.06 1.60 8.35
CA HIS A 88 -13.38 1.70 7.75
C HIS A 88 -14.47 1.57 8.83
N GLU A 89 -15.55 2.35 8.69
CA GLU A 89 -16.59 2.57 9.72
C GLU A 89 -16.11 3.24 11.02
N PHE A 90 -14.92 3.84 11.04
CA PHE A 90 -14.35 4.56 12.18
C PHE A 90 -14.29 3.72 13.47
N SER A 91 -13.74 2.50 13.37
CA SER A 91 -13.54 1.59 14.51
C SER A 91 -12.20 1.77 15.23
N GLY A 92 -11.31 2.60 14.69
CA GLY A 92 -10.00 2.92 15.25
C GLY A 92 -9.17 3.81 14.31
N VAL A 93 -8.08 4.38 14.83
CA VAL A 93 -7.15 5.21 14.04
C VAL A 93 -5.72 4.81 14.35
N MET A 94 -4.91 4.58 13.33
CA MET A 94 -3.46 4.48 13.45
C MET A 94 -2.77 5.75 12.97
N ILE A 95 -1.84 6.26 13.77
CA ILE A 95 -0.91 7.31 13.37
C ILE A 95 0.47 6.67 13.32
N LEU A 96 1.02 6.51 12.12
CA LEU A 96 2.26 5.79 11.88
C LEU A 96 3.33 6.72 11.27
N LYS A 97 4.58 6.46 11.64
CA LYS A 97 5.76 7.08 11.07
C LYS A 97 6.67 6.00 10.49
N LYS A 98 7.06 6.16 9.23
CA LYS A 98 8.06 5.33 8.56
C LYS A 98 9.45 5.71 9.04
N GLU A 99 10.20 4.73 9.51
CA GLU A 99 11.57 4.86 10.01
C GLU A 99 12.43 3.78 9.34
N GLY A 100 13.14 4.17 8.28
CA GLY A 100 13.78 3.22 7.37
C GLY A 100 12.74 2.36 6.64
N LEU A 101 12.83 1.05 6.82
CA LEU A 101 11.88 0.07 6.28
C LEU A 101 10.74 -0.25 7.24
N ASN A 102 10.66 0.36 8.42
CA ASN A 102 9.69 -0.02 9.44
C ASN A 102 8.67 1.09 9.69
N PHE A 103 7.54 0.73 10.29
CA PHE A 103 6.56 1.68 10.81
C PHE A 103 6.50 1.61 12.34
N ASN A 104 6.49 2.77 12.98
CA ASN A 104 6.26 2.92 14.41
C ASN A 104 5.17 3.96 14.65
N GLY A 105 4.37 3.80 15.69
CA GLY A 105 3.33 4.78 16.00
C GLY A 105 2.37 4.31 17.08
N ILE A 106 1.12 4.76 16.95
CA ILE A 106 0.05 4.45 17.89
C ILE A 106 -1.23 4.07 17.17
N TRP A 107 -1.99 3.17 17.78
CA TRP A 107 -3.40 2.91 17.49
C TRP A 107 -4.22 3.59 18.59
N ILE A 108 -5.30 4.26 18.20
CA ILE A 108 -6.18 5.03 19.08
C ILE A 108 -7.59 4.49 18.91
N SER A 109 -8.26 4.18 20.03
CA SER A 109 -9.67 3.80 20.01
C SER A 109 -10.55 4.95 19.52
N PRO A 110 -11.73 4.67 18.92
CA PRO A 110 -12.59 5.70 18.35
C PRO A 110 -13.13 6.68 19.41
N ASP A 111 -13.17 6.25 20.68
CA ASP A 111 -13.51 7.08 21.84
C ASP A 111 -12.30 7.76 22.51
N SER A 112 -11.10 7.63 21.93
CA SER A 112 -9.80 8.15 22.40
C SER A 112 -9.28 7.63 23.74
N LYS A 113 -10.02 6.74 24.43
CA LYS A 113 -9.65 6.27 25.77
C LYS A 113 -8.46 5.31 25.79
N LYS A 114 -8.19 4.62 24.67
CA LYS A 114 -7.06 3.71 24.53
C LYS A 114 -6.11 4.23 23.47
N GLN A 115 -4.84 4.30 23.83
CA GLN A 115 -3.74 4.56 22.91
C GLN A 115 -2.70 3.46 23.11
N LEU A 116 -2.47 2.68 22.06
CA LEU A 116 -1.63 1.49 22.11
C LEU A 116 -0.47 1.64 21.13
N LYS A 117 0.74 1.28 21.56
CA LYS A 117 1.92 1.34 20.69
C LYS A 117 1.78 0.37 19.52
N VAL A 118 2.12 0.84 18.32
CA VAL A 118 2.22 0.03 17.10
C VAL A 118 3.67 -0.03 16.65
N THR A 119 4.14 -1.23 16.35
CA THR A 119 5.44 -1.48 15.74
C THR A 119 5.28 -2.51 14.63
N LEU A 120 5.76 -2.18 13.44
CA LEU A 120 5.58 -2.94 12.21
C LEU A 120 6.90 -3.01 11.46
N LYS A 121 7.29 -4.22 11.05
CA LYS A 121 8.52 -4.48 10.30
C LYS A 121 8.19 -4.98 8.90
N GLU A 122 8.85 -4.43 7.90
CA GLU A 122 8.68 -4.88 6.52
C GLU A 122 9.14 -6.33 6.38
N VAL A 123 8.38 -7.10 5.63
CA VAL A 123 8.69 -8.49 5.27
C VAL A 123 8.64 -8.62 3.75
N ARG A 124 9.55 -9.44 3.21
CA ARG A 124 9.55 -9.73 1.77
C ARG A 124 8.35 -10.60 1.41
N MET A 125 7.71 -10.28 0.29
CA MET A 125 6.69 -11.11 -0.33
C MET A 125 7.26 -11.81 -1.55
N THR A 126 6.81 -13.04 -1.78
CA THR A 126 6.88 -13.69 -3.08
C THR A 126 5.86 -13.09 -4.04
N LYS A 127 6.05 -13.27 -5.35
CA LYS A 127 5.08 -12.81 -6.36
C LYS A 127 3.66 -13.34 -6.10
N LYS A 128 3.55 -14.62 -5.72
CA LYS A 128 2.29 -15.27 -5.40
C LYS A 128 1.61 -14.65 -4.18
N GLU A 129 2.38 -14.28 -3.16
CA GLU A 129 1.85 -13.56 -2.00
C GLU A 129 1.36 -12.17 -2.41
N THR A 130 2.12 -11.43 -3.21
CA THR A 130 1.70 -10.13 -3.74
C THR A 130 0.34 -10.22 -4.44
N GLU A 131 0.20 -11.13 -5.41
CA GLU A 131 -1.06 -11.37 -6.13
C GLU A 131 -2.20 -11.71 -5.15
N SER A 132 -1.95 -12.61 -4.19
CA SER A 132 -2.95 -12.99 -3.19
C SER A 132 -3.40 -11.84 -2.28
N TYR A 133 -2.52 -10.90 -1.94
CA TYR A 133 -2.89 -9.73 -1.14
C TYR A 133 -3.60 -8.66 -1.98
N GLU A 134 -3.25 -8.53 -3.26
CA GLU A 134 -3.95 -7.65 -4.21
C GLU A 134 -5.39 -8.11 -4.41
N ASP A 135 -5.62 -9.39 -4.69
CA ASP A 135 -6.97 -9.98 -4.80
C ASP A 135 -7.76 -9.78 -3.50
N LYS A 136 -7.10 -9.95 -2.34
CA LYS A 136 -7.74 -9.76 -1.04
C LYS A 136 -8.13 -8.28 -0.83
N MET A 137 -7.27 -7.34 -1.19
CA MET A 137 -7.57 -5.90 -1.08
C MET A 137 -8.76 -5.53 -1.96
N GLU A 138 -8.80 -6.01 -3.20
CA GLU A 138 -9.91 -5.76 -4.13
C GLU A 138 -11.22 -6.29 -3.55
N LYS A 139 -11.22 -7.53 -3.05
CA LYS A 139 -12.40 -8.12 -2.41
C LYS A 139 -12.87 -7.33 -1.19
N VAL A 140 -11.95 -6.93 -0.30
CA VAL A 140 -12.29 -6.13 0.88
C VAL A 140 -12.87 -4.78 0.47
N ASN A 141 -12.30 -4.15 -0.55
CA ASN A 141 -12.79 -2.89 -1.08
C ASN A 141 -14.21 -3.03 -1.67
N TYR A 142 -14.46 -4.09 -2.44
CA TYR A 142 -15.78 -4.42 -2.96
C TYR A 142 -16.79 -4.61 -1.83
N GLU A 143 -16.48 -5.44 -0.83
CA GLU A 143 -17.37 -5.72 0.32
C GLU A 143 -17.72 -4.47 1.13
N ASN A 144 -16.84 -3.48 1.20
CA ASN A 144 -17.04 -2.26 2.00
C ASN A 144 -17.66 -1.09 1.22
N ASN A 145 -17.51 -1.05 -0.11
CA ASN A 145 -17.85 0.15 -0.90
C ASN A 145 -18.83 -0.12 -2.05
N ASP A 146 -18.93 -1.36 -2.54
CA ASP A 146 -19.84 -1.71 -3.62
C ASP A 146 -21.11 -2.33 -3.01
N CYS A 147 -22.19 -1.54 -3.06
CA CYS A 147 -23.53 -1.88 -2.60
C CYS A 147 -24.24 -2.91 -3.49
#